data_AF-A0A6B3EZS3-F1
#
_entry.id   AF-A0A6B3EZS3-F1
#
_cell.length_a   1.000
_cell.length_b   1.000
_cell.length_c   1.000
_cell.angle_alpha   90.00
_cell.angle_beta   90.00
_cell.angle_gamma   90.00
#
_symmetry.space_group_name_H-M   'P 1'
#
loop_
_entity.id
_entity.type
_entity.pdbx_description
1 polymer ?
#
loop_
_entity_poly.entity_id
_entity_poly.type
_entity_poly.pdbx_seq_one_letter_code
_entity_poly.pdbx_strand_id
1 'polypeptide(L)' 'LTAATVAVGQTVTAGQQIAVSGATGNVTGPHLHFEARTSPEYGSDMDPLAYLRGHGVDV' A
#
# COMPACT_ATOMS: atom_id res chain seq x y z
N LEU A 1 0.92 0.44 9.98
CA LEU A 1 1.36 -0.98 10.00
C LEU A 1 1.83 -1.35 11.40
N THR A 2 1.62 -2.58 11.86
CA THR A 2 2.23 -3.09 13.11
C THR A 2 3.53 -3.84 12.85
N ALA A 3 3.66 -4.54 11.72
CA ALA A 3 4.88 -5.25 11.32
C ALA A 3 5.00 -5.32 9.78
N ALA A 4 6.22 -5.30 9.26
CA ALA A 4 6.55 -5.62 7.87
C ALA A 4 7.11 -7.04 7.78
N THR A 5 6.78 -7.79 6.73
CA THR A 5 7.23 -9.18 6.51
C THR A 5 8.17 -9.32 5.30
N VAL A 6 8.65 -8.19 4.76
CA VAL A 6 9.54 -8.10 3.61
C VAL A 6 10.72 -7.16 3.89
N ALA A 7 11.77 -7.26 3.08
CA ALA A 7 12.98 -6.43 3.18
C ALA A 7 13.18 -5.50 1.96
N VAL A 8 13.98 -4.44 2.14
CA VAL A 8 14.35 -3.52 1.05
C VAL A 8 15.07 -4.29 -0.06
N GLY A 9 14.66 -4.05 -1.31
CA GLY A 9 15.20 -4.74 -2.49
C GLY A 9 14.55 -6.09 -2.81
N GLN A 10 13.65 -6.59 -1.96
CA GLN A 10 12.91 -7.81 -2.23
C GLN A 10 11.85 -7.59 -3.32
N THR A 11 11.88 -8.41 -4.37
CA THR A 11 10.79 -8.49 -5.36
C THR A 11 9.60 -9.23 -4.75
N VAL A 12 8.39 -8.71 -4.98
CA VAL A 12 7.12 -9.29 -4.50
C VAL A 12 6.18 -9.55 -5.67
N THR A 13 5.25 -10.48 -5.49
CA THR A 13 4.20 -10.79 -6.48
C THR A 13 2.83 -10.33 -5.99
N ALA A 14 1.89 -10.12 -6.92
CA ALA A 14 0.51 -9.79 -6.56
C ALA A 14 -0.11 -10.89 -5.67
N GLY A 15 -0.77 -10.46 -4.58
CA GLY A 15 -1.35 -11.37 -3.58
C GLY A 15 -0.39 -11.82 -2.47
N GLN A 16 0.91 -11.51 -2.56
CA GLN A 16 1.85 -11.79 -1.48
C GLN A 16 1.57 -10.90 -0.26
N GLN A 17 1.50 -11.50 0.94
CA GLN A 17 1.45 -10.73 2.18
C GLN A 17 2.79 -10.05 2.45
N ILE A 18 2.77 -8.72 2.63
CA ILE A 18 3.97 -7.90 2.85
C ILE A 18 4.03 -7.20 4.21
N ALA A 19 2.89 -7.08 4.91
CA ALA A 19 2.80 -6.40 6.20
C ALA A 19 1.47 -6.71 6.91
N VAL A 20 1.38 -6.29 8.17
CA VAL A 20 0.14 -6.29 8.97
C VAL A 20 -0.27 -4.84 9.24
N SER A 21 -1.55 -4.50 9.00
CA SER A 21 -2.10 -3.16 9.28
C SER A 21 -2.01 -2.84 10.77
N GLY A 22 -1.94 -1.56 11.12
CA GLY A 22 -1.72 -1.16 12.51
C GLY A 22 -1.71 0.34 12.73
N ALA A 23 -1.48 0.76 13.97
CA ALA A 23 -1.60 2.13 14.44
C ALA A 23 -0.37 2.63 15.24
N THR A 24 0.85 2.31 14.79
CA THR A 24 2.09 2.66 15.51
C THR A 24 2.53 4.12 15.35
N GLY A 25 1.85 4.91 14.50
CA GLY A 25 2.11 6.34 14.27
C GLY A 25 1.10 7.25 14.95
N ASN A 26 1.07 8.52 14.56
CA ASN A 26 0.10 9.50 15.07
C ASN A 26 -1.28 9.31 14.41
N VAL A 27 -2.04 8.35 14.89
CA VAL A 27 -3.35 7.97 14.35
C VAL A 27 -4.31 7.61 15.49
N THR A 28 -5.62 7.75 15.25
CA THR A 28 -6.66 7.47 16.25
C THR A 28 -7.06 5.99 16.33
N GLY A 29 -6.71 5.19 15.32
CA GLY A 29 -7.00 3.76 15.29
C GLY A 29 -6.36 3.04 14.11
N PRO A 30 -6.38 1.68 14.10
CA PRO A 30 -5.78 0.87 13.04
C PRO A 30 -6.47 1.09 11.69
N HIS A 31 -5.69 1.43 10.67
CA HIS A 31 -6.12 1.51 9.29
C HIS A 31 -4.95 1.20 8.35
N LEU A 32 -5.25 1.11 7.05
CA LEU A 32 -4.25 0.98 5.99
C LEU A 32 -4.28 2.26 5.14
N HIS A 33 -3.13 2.90 4.99
CA HIS A 33 -2.93 3.92 3.96
C HIS A 33 -2.40 3.22 2.70
N PHE A 34 -3.02 3.50 1.56
CA PHE A 34 -2.63 2.96 0.26
C PHE A 34 -2.54 4.10 -0.75
N GLU A 35 -1.44 4.17 -1.47
CA GLU A 35 -1.15 5.18 -2.49
C GLU A 35 -0.59 4.45 -3.73
N ALA A 36 -1.05 4.85 -4.91
CA ALA A 36 -0.52 4.39 -6.19
C ALA A 36 0.18 5.56 -6.89
N ARG A 37 1.36 5.31 -7.45
CA ARG A 37 2.21 6.31 -8.11
C ARG A 37 2.87 5.74 -9.36
N THR A 38 3.07 6.56 -10.38
CA THR A 38 3.77 6.14 -11.62
C THR A 38 5.28 6.19 -11.48
N SER A 39 5.79 6.93 -10.49
CA SER A 39 7.22 7.09 -10.22
C SER A 39 7.48 7.48 -8.74
N PRO A 40 8.74 7.44 -8.25
CA PRO A 40 9.06 7.80 -6.86
C PRO A 40 8.92 9.29 -6.52
N GLU A 41 8.85 10.18 -7.51
CA GLU A 41 8.85 11.64 -7.35
C GLU A 41 7.48 12.18 -6.92
N TYR A 42 7.46 13.27 -6.13
CA TYR A 42 6.20 13.91 -5.72
C TYR A 42 5.39 14.43 -6.91
N GLY A 43 4.06 14.28 -6.87
CA GLY A 43 3.15 14.67 -7.94
C GLY A 43 2.91 13.58 -8.99
N SER A 44 3.46 12.38 -8.79
CA SER A 44 3.21 11.20 -9.62
C SER A 44 2.04 10.33 -9.12
N ASP A 45 1.28 10.83 -8.14
CA ASP A 45 0.12 10.18 -7.55
C ASP A 45 -1.00 10.00 -8.58
N MET A 46 -1.69 8.87 -8.47
CA MET A 46 -2.84 8.53 -9.31
C MET A 46 -4.04 8.16 -8.42
N ASP A 47 -5.25 8.22 -8.98
CA ASP A 47 -6.46 7.78 -8.28
C ASP A 47 -6.32 6.29 -7.88
N PRO A 48 -6.21 5.99 -6.56
CA PRO A 48 -5.98 4.64 -6.11
C PRO A 48 -7.20 3.74 -6.31
N LEU A 49 -8.42 4.28 -6.33
CA LEU A 49 -9.64 3.48 -6.54
C LEU A 49 -9.77 3.08 -8.01
N ALA A 50 -9.48 4.01 -8.93
CA ALA A 50 -9.40 3.68 -10.35
C ALA A 50 -8.31 2.63 -10.63
N TYR A 51 -7.15 2.77 -9.99
CA TYR A 51 -6.06 1.78 -10.08
C TYR A 51 -6.52 0.39 -9.59
N LEU A 52 -7.10 0.30 -8.40
CA LEU A 52 -7.55 -0.96 -7.80
C LEU A 52 -8.61 -1.65 -8.64
N ARG A 53 -9.62 -0.91 -9.12
CA ARG A 53 -10.66 -1.43 -10.01
C ARG A 53 -10.09 -1.90 -11.35
N GLY A 54 -9.13 -1.17 -11.90
CA GLY A 54 -8.40 -1.57 -13.10
C GLY A 54 -7.59 -2.87 -12.95
N HIS A 55 -7.25 -3.25 -11.71
CA HIS A 55 -6.56 -4.50 -11.37
C HIS A 55 -7.50 -5.59 -10.82
N GLY A 56 -8.82 -5.42 -11.00
CA GLY A 56 -9.83 -6.43 -10.65
C GLY A 56 -10.15 -6.51 -9.16
N VAL A 57 -9.82 -5.49 -8.37
CA VAL A 57 -10.19 -5.40 -6.95
C VAL A 57 -11.54 -4.69 -6.83
N ASP A 58 -12.49 -5.33 -6.14
CA ASP A 58 -13.78 -4.73 -5.81
C ASP A 58 -13.65 -3.89 -4.54
N VAL A 59 -13.83 -2.56 -4.68
CA VAL A 59 -13.65 -1.52 -3.64
C VAL A 59 -14.70 -0.43 -3.74
#